data_AF-A0A8T5IV09-F1
#
_entry.id   AF-A0A8T5IV09-F1
#
_cell.length_a   1.000
_cell.length_b   1.000
_cell.length_c   1.000
_cell.angle_alpha   90.00
_cell.angle_beta   90.00
_cell.angle_gamma   90.00
#
_symmetry.space_group_name_H-M   'P 1'
#
loop_
_entity.id
_entity.type
_entity.pdbx_description
1 polymer ?
#
loop_
_entity_poly.entity_id
_entity_poly.type
_entity_poly.pdbx_seq_one_letter_code
_entity_poly.pdbx_strand_id
1 'polypeptide(L)'
;MRTPGSRIFETRIKLNTIDCKAFIDCCKCESKMSWKDLARLLDVSEHTIRNDWRRGRSTIPNSRFNKLKELVPKFNFHEFETLSKNWGQSMGGKNTACKLPKIKIPLSGSKNLAELFGAMLGDGCIYSNGQSLVIAGNYKLDVDYINYLKRLFLDLFAVQPKIYNKSGSLRLIVNNKRICDFFEQMGFNKGRKKDSNIKIPSIFFDDGRLLILCLRGLFDTDGGVYSHPNCGIMLDITSKIPSLLNSIKIAFNQLNFEVGLTTNRIQLFGFKKVNAFFTFIGSSNPRNFIKLQNFKSKSYVPSTKQMERLLKHNGKPVKINGLMV
;
A
#
# COMPACT_ATOMS: atom_id res chain seq x y z
N MET A 1 4.06 22.68 20.36
CA MET A 1 5.15 21.89 19.74
C MET A 1 6.19 21.60 20.79
N ARG A 2 6.62 20.33 20.99
CA ARG A 2 7.72 19.99 21.90
C ARG A 2 9.04 20.21 21.17
N THR A 3 9.95 20.98 21.76
CA THR A 3 11.29 21.28 21.22
C THR A 3 12.08 19.98 20.98
N PRO A 4 12.76 19.85 19.83
CA PRO A 4 13.74 18.78 19.60
C PRO A 4 15.00 19.09 20.44
N GLY A 5 15.34 18.24 21.42
CA GLY A 5 16.58 18.44 22.18
C GLY A 5 16.81 17.56 23.42
N SER A 6 15.79 16.98 24.04
CA SER A 6 16.00 16.10 25.20
C SER A 6 14.89 15.06 25.36
N ARG A 7 14.78 14.13 24.40
CA ARG A 7 14.01 12.92 24.66
C ARG A 7 14.75 12.10 25.71
N ILE A 8 14.29 12.17 26.95
CA ILE A 8 14.79 11.37 28.05
C ILE A 8 14.59 9.87 27.71
N PHE A 9 15.69 9.23 27.32
CA PHE A 9 15.78 7.82 26.97
C PHE A 9 16.32 7.02 28.15
N GLU A 10 15.47 6.86 29.17
CA GLU A 10 15.81 6.16 30.40
C GLU A 10 14.63 5.33 30.90
N THR A 11 14.89 4.42 31.85
CA THR A 11 13.88 3.55 32.46
C THR A 11 12.78 4.37 33.12
N ARG A 12 11.59 3.79 33.21
CA ARG A 12 10.41 4.48 33.71
C ARG A 12 9.95 3.80 34.99
N ILE A 13 9.64 4.58 36.02
CA ILE A 13 9.08 4.08 37.26
C ILE A 13 7.56 4.21 37.19
N LYS A 14 6.87 3.12 37.45
CA LYS A 14 5.42 3.07 37.58
C LYS A 14 5.08 2.79 39.04
N LEU A 15 4.45 3.77 39.67
CA LEU A 15 3.89 3.67 41.01
C LEU A 15 2.39 3.36 40.88
N ASN A 16 1.82 2.71 41.90
CA ASN A 16 0.38 2.67 42.04
C ASN A 16 -0.18 4.09 42.34
N THR A 17 -1.47 4.31 42.11
CA THR A 17 -2.07 5.65 42.22
C THR A 17 -2.01 6.24 43.64
N ILE A 18 -2.06 5.39 44.67
CA ILE A 18 -2.00 5.80 46.08
C ILE A 18 -0.61 6.35 46.39
N ASP A 19 0.43 5.58 46.06
CA ASP A 19 1.82 5.95 46.26
C ASP A 19 2.19 7.17 45.40
N CYS A 20 1.72 7.26 44.16
CA CYS A 20 1.89 8.45 43.32
C CYS A 20 1.44 9.74 44.01
N LYS A 21 0.26 9.72 44.62
CA LYS A 21 -0.30 10.91 45.28
C LYS A 21 0.45 11.22 46.57
N ALA A 22 0.61 10.21 47.44
CA ALA A 22 1.27 10.35 48.72
C ALA A 22 2.73 10.78 48.58
N PHE A 23 3.48 10.18 47.64
CA PHE A 23 4.88 10.50 47.37
C PHE A 23 5.05 11.94 46.89
N ILE A 24 4.29 12.36 45.87
CA ILE A 24 4.42 13.71 45.31
C ILE A 24 3.97 14.79 46.30
N ASP A 25 2.92 14.54 47.08
CA ASP A 25 2.48 15.44 48.14
C ASP A 25 3.52 15.53 49.27
N CYS A 26 4.12 14.40 49.66
CA CYS A 26 5.20 14.36 50.64
C CYS A 26 6.43 15.15 50.16
N CYS A 27 6.89 14.93 48.92
CA CYS A 27 8.01 15.67 48.33
C CYS A 27 7.80 17.18 48.38
N LYS A 28 6.57 17.64 48.12
CA LYS A 28 6.24 19.07 48.20
C LYS A 28 6.26 19.59 49.65
N CYS A 29 5.67 18.83 50.58
CA CYS A 29 5.59 19.21 51.98
C CYS A 29 6.97 19.25 52.67
N GLU A 30 7.80 18.21 52.52
CA GLU A 30 9.10 18.12 53.17
C GLU A 30 10.14 19.09 52.59
N SER A 31 10.14 19.29 51.26
CA SER A 31 11.03 20.26 50.61
C SER A 31 10.63 21.72 50.83
N LYS A 32 9.40 21.98 51.35
CA LYS A 32 8.79 23.32 51.46
C LYS A 32 8.75 24.10 50.13
N MET A 33 8.84 23.41 48.99
CA MET A 33 8.86 24.04 47.67
C MET A 33 7.45 24.32 47.15
N SER A 34 7.30 25.38 46.35
CA SER A 34 6.11 25.56 45.55
C SER A 34 6.06 24.52 44.41
N TRP A 35 4.88 24.31 43.80
CA TRP A 35 4.79 23.45 42.60
C TRP A 35 5.72 23.92 41.48
N LYS A 36 5.91 25.25 41.35
CA LYS A 36 6.79 25.88 40.38
C LYS A 36 8.26 25.57 40.65
N ASP A 37 8.68 25.62 41.90
CA ASP A 37 10.08 25.36 42.27
C ASP A 37 10.42 23.87 42.14
N LEU A 38 9.50 22.98 42.54
CA LEU A 38 9.65 21.54 42.34
C LEU A 38 9.70 21.17 40.85
N ALA A 39 8.92 21.86 40.02
CA ALA A 39 8.95 21.70 38.57
C ALA A 39 10.29 22.18 37.96
N ARG A 40 10.83 23.30 38.46
CA ARG A 40 12.15 23.82 38.05
C ARG A 40 13.27 22.86 38.42
N LEU A 41 13.25 22.27 39.62
CA LEU A 41 14.25 21.29 40.08
C LEU A 41 14.33 20.04 39.16
N LEU A 42 13.17 19.60 38.66
CA LEU A 42 13.03 18.38 37.87
C LEU A 42 13.06 18.63 36.36
N ASP A 43 13.18 19.89 35.94
CA ASP A 43 13.13 20.33 34.54
C ASP A 43 11.87 19.80 33.82
N VAL A 44 10.69 20.05 34.42
CA VAL A 44 9.38 19.69 33.86
C VAL A 44 8.36 20.81 34.05
N SER A 45 7.20 20.67 33.42
CA SER A 45 6.06 21.54 33.69
C SER A 45 5.39 21.20 35.03
N GLU A 46 4.80 22.19 35.69
CA GLU A 46 3.97 21.99 36.89
C GLU A 46 2.81 21.02 36.63
N HIS A 47 2.27 21.04 35.41
CA HIS A 47 1.20 20.12 35.01
C HIS A 47 1.64 18.66 35.11
N THR A 48 2.87 18.36 34.67
CA THR A 48 3.43 17.00 34.72
C THR A 48 3.50 16.48 36.15
N ILE A 49 3.90 17.30 37.11
CA ILE A 49 3.98 16.89 38.51
C ILE A 49 2.57 16.78 39.11
N ARG A 50 1.78 17.86 39.03
CA ARG A 50 0.49 17.99 39.75
C ARG A 50 -0.63 17.15 39.15
N ASN A 51 -0.64 16.97 37.83
CA ASN A 51 -1.72 16.26 37.13
C ASN A 51 -1.29 14.91 36.59
N ASP A 52 -0.09 14.79 36.02
CA ASP A 52 0.29 13.51 35.40
C ASP A 52 0.84 12.52 36.43
N TRP A 53 1.84 12.91 37.23
CA TRP A 53 2.47 12.02 38.20
C TRP A 53 1.66 11.86 39.48
N ARG A 54 1.22 12.96 40.11
CA ARG A 54 0.43 12.90 41.35
C ARG A 54 -0.87 12.10 41.21
N ARG A 55 -1.48 12.09 40.01
CA ARG A 55 -2.70 11.31 39.73
C ARG A 55 -2.42 9.94 39.11
N GLY A 56 -1.16 9.53 38.99
CA GLY A 56 -0.77 8.24 38.38
C GLY A 56 -1.15 8.08 36.91
N ARG A 57 -1.33 9.19 36.16
CA ARG A 57 -1.70 9.15 34.73
C ARG A 57 -0.52 8.83 33.82
N SER A 58 0.72 8.99 34.31
CA SER A 58 1.92 8.66 33.56
C SER A 58 3.05 8.18 34.47
N THR A 59 3.99 7.45 33.88
CA THR A 59 5.21 6.96 34.55
C THR A 59 6.25 8.07 34.73
N ILE A 60 7.06 7.98 35.78
CA ILE A 60 8.11 8.95 36.11
C ILE A 60 9.44 8.50 35.50
N PRO A 61 10.23 9.36 34.83
CA PRO A 61 11.59 9.01 34.42
C PRO A 61 12.49 8.69 35.62
N ASN A 62 13.33 7.65 35.52
CA ASN A 62 14.12 7.15 36.65
C ASN A 62 15.00 8.21 37.31
N SER A 63 15.73 9.04 36.52
CA SER A 63 16.53 10.15 37.06
C SER A 63 15.72 11.11 37.92
N ARG A 64 14.49 11.43 37.50
CA ARG A 64 13.60 12.35 38.23
C ARG A 64 12.97 11.69 39.45
N PHE A 65 12.68 10.40 39.37
CA PHE A 65 12.24 9.63 40.52
C PHE A 65 13.30 9.59 41.62
N ASN A 66 14.57 9.37 41.27
CA ASN A 66 15.67 9.39 42.23
C ASN A 66 15.84 10.76 42.89
N LYS A 67 15.80 11.85 42.12
CA LYS A 67 15.80 13.22 42.68
C LYS A 67 14.66 13.47 43.65
N LEU A 68 13.46 12.98 43.34
CA LEU A 68 12.32 13.09 44.26
C LEU A 68 12.53 12.25 45.52
N LYS A 69 13.12 11.05 45.39
CA LYS A 69 13.42 10.17 46.52
C LYS A 69 14.45 10.75 47.48
N GLU A 70 15.42 11.51 46.97
CA GLU A 70 16.39 12.26 47.79
C GLU A 70 15.72 13.32 48.66
N LEU A 71 14.59 13.90 48.23
CA LEU A 71 13.84 14.86 49.03
C LEU A 71 13.09 14.21 50.19
N VAL A 72 12.73 12.93 50.08
CA VAL A 72 11.93 12.18 51.06
C VAL A 72 12.50 10.78 51.29
N PRO A 73 13.73 10.66 51.82
CA PRO A 73 14.45 9.38 51.89
C PRO A 73 13.75 8.32 52.76
N LYS A 74 12.87 8.76 53.68
CA LYS A 74 12.10 7.90 54.60
C LYS A 74 10.74 7.47 54.03
N PHE A 75 10.37 7.90 52.82
CA PHE A 75 9.09 7.53 52.23
C PHE A 75 9.07 6.04 51.88
N ASN A 76 8.11 5.31 52.44
CA ASN A 76 7.95 3.89 52.18
C ASN A 76 6.96 3.67 51.03
N PHE A 77 7.40 2.96 49.99
CA PHE A 77 6.55 2.61 48.84
C PHE A 77 5.92 1.24 49.07
N HIS A 78 4.63 1.07 48.76
CA HIS A 78 4.00 -0.24 48.83
C HIS A 78 4.50 -1.15 47.72
N GLU A 79 4.53 -0.62 46.48
CA GLU A 79 5.06 -1.33 45.32
C GLU A 79 5.38 -0.36 44.19
N PHE A 80 6.49 -0.61 43.48
CA PHE A 80 6.80 0.10 42.24
C PHE A 80 7.47 -0.82 41.22
N GLU A 81 7.16 -0.58 39.95
CA GLU A 81 7.69 -1.35 38.83
C GLU A 81 8.68 -0.50 38.02
N THR A 82 9.82 -1.09 37.66
CA THR A 82 10.78 -0.48 36.73
C THR A 82 10.53 -0.98 35.32
N LEU A 83 10.15 -0.07 34.43
CA LEU A 83 9.78 -0.32 33.05
C LEU A 83 10.90 0.07 32.09
N SER A 84 10.87 -0.53 30.89
CA SER A 84 11.86 -0.29 29.84
C SER A 84 11.90 1.18 29.38
N LYS A 85 13.05 1.59 28.81
CA LYS A 85 13.29 2.97 28.37
C LYS A 85 12.27 3.48 27.35
N ASN A 86 11.72 2.57 26.55
CA ASN A 86 10.76 2.83 25.47
C ASN A 86 9.31 2.44 25.83
N TRP A 87 8.99 2.19 27.10
CA TRP A 87 7.68 1.66 27.51
C TRP A 87 6.50 2.45 26.95
N GLY A 88 6.52 3.79 27.08
CA GLY A 88 5.44 4.64 26.56
C GLY A 88 5.25 4.53 25.04
N GLN A 89 6.34 4.36 24.28
CA GLN A 89 6.28 4.12 22.84
C GLN A 89 5.73 2.72 22.52
N SER A 90 6.16 1.70 23.27
CA SER A 90 5.67 0.32 23.13
C SER A 90 4.17 0.23 23.39
N MET A 91 3.68 0.85 24.46
CA MET A 91 2.25 0.89 24.78
C MET A 91 1.45 1.70 23.77
N GLY A 92 1.96 2.85 23.31
CA GLY A 92 1.35 3.60 22.21
C GLY A 92 1.27 2.80 20.91
N GLY A 93 2.32 2.06 20.58
CA GLY A 93 2.37 1.15 19.43
C GLY A 93 1.36 0.02 19.54
N LYS A 94 1.30 -0.67 20.70
CA LYS A 94 0.32 -1.74 20.96
C LYS A 94 -1.12 -1.23 20.86
N ASN A 95 -1.42 -0.10 21.49
CA ASN A 95 -2.75 0.52 21.43
C ASN A 95 -3.17 0.89 20.01
N THR A 96 -2.21 1.29 19.17
CA THR A 96 -2.46 1.56 17.75
C THR A 96 -2.65 0.26 16.97
N ALA A 97 -1.80 -0.75 17.19
CA ALA A 97 -1.88 -2.05 16.53
C ALA A 97 -3.21 -2.77 16.79
N CYS A 98 -3.73 -2.72 18.02
CA CYS A 98 -5.03 -3.29 18.37
C CYS A 98 -6.22 -2.60 17.67
N LYS A 99 -6.04 -1.36 17.18
CA LYS A 99 -7.07 -0.60 16.46
C LYS A 99 -6.97 -0.71 14.93
N LEU A 100 -5.86 -1.21 14.40
CA LEU A 100 -5.69 -1.36 12.96
C LEU A 100 -6.53 -2.55 12.45
N PRO A 101 -7.18 -2.45 11.29
CA PRO A 101 -7.90 -3.58 10.69
C PRO A 101 -6.92 -4.75 10.49
N LYS A 102 -7.36 -5.95 10.88
CA LYS A 102 -6.59 -7.18 10.65
C LYS A 102 -6.42 -7.37 9.14
N ILE A 103 -5.19 -7.22 8.67
CA ILE A 103 -4.87 -7.50 7.28
C ILE A 103 -4.80 -9.01 7.04
N LYS A 104 -5.21 -9.43 5.85
CA LYS A 104 -4.89 -10.75 5.30
C LYS A 104 -3.63 -10.63 4.44
N ILE A 105 -2.75 -11.63 4.49
CA ILE A 105 -1.67 -11.77 3.51
C ILE A 105 -2.03 -12.98 2.64
N PRO A 106 -2.22 -12.80 1.32
CA PRO A 106 -2.58 -13.90 0.44
C PRO A 106 -1.40 -14.85 0.23
N LEU A 107 -1.71 -16.10 -0.16
CA LEU A 107 -0.70 -17.01 -0.69
C LEU A 107 -0.15 -16.44 -2.00
N SER A 108 1.16 -16.53 -2.19
CA SER A 108 1.85 -15.97 -3.37
C SER A 108 1.39 -16.60 -4.69
N GLY A 109 0.78 -17.80 -4.66
CA GLY A 109 0.17 -18.48 -5.83
C GLY A 109 -1.32 -18.19 -6.05
N SER A 110 -1.87 -17.12 -5.48
CA SER A 110 -3.29 -16.76 -5.67
C SER A 110 -3.56 -16.17 -7.06
N LYS A 111 -4.65 -16.61 -7.71
CA LYS A 111 -5.11 -16.09 -9.01
C LYS A 111 -5.32 -14.57 -9.02
N ASN A 112 -6.07 -14.07 -8.05
CA ASN A 112 -6.34 -12.63 -7.92
C ASN A 112 -5.07 -11.83 -7.66
N LEU A 113 -4.10 -12.43 -6.97
CA LEU A 113 -2.81 -11.80 -6.72
C LEU A 113 -2.00 -11.69 -8.01
N ALA A 114 -1.97 -12.74 -8.84
CA ALA A 114 -1.24 -12.71 -10.11
C ALA A 114 -1.75 -11.56 -11.00
N GLU A 115 -3.07 -11.42 -11.14
CA GLU A 115 -3.65 -10.33 -11.92
C GLU A 115 -3.36 -8.94 -11.32
N LEU A 116 -3.53 -8.79 -10.00
CA LEU A 116 -3.20 -7.54 -9.32
C LEU A 116 -1.70 -7.19 -9.44
N PHE A 117 -0.81 -8.18 -9.39
CA PHE A 117 0.62 -7.99 -9.57
C PHE A 117 0.94 -7.58 -11.01
N GLY A 118 0.25 -8.12 -12.00
CA GLY A 118 0.29 -7.65 -13.38
C GLY A 118 -0.03 -6.17 -13.52
N ALA A 119 -1.15 -5.73 -12.93
CA ALA A 119 -1.53 -4.32 -12.91
C ALA A 119 -0.49 -3.45 -12.18
N MET A 120 0.10 -3.97 -11.09
CA MET A 120 1.20 -3.31 -10.40
C MET A 120 2.43 -3.15 -11.30
N LEU A 121 2.77 -4.16 -12.11
CA LEU A 121 3.91 -4.12 -13.04
C LEU A 121 3.78 -3.05 -14.12
N GLY A 122 2.56 -2.63 -14.50
CA GLY A 122 2.37 -1.51 -15.43
C GLY A 122 2.22 -0.15 -14.73
N ASP A 123 1.07 0.09 -14.10
CA ASP A 123 0.73 1.40 -13.51
C ASP A 123 0.98 1.51 -12.00
N GLY A 124 1.47 0.45 -11.37
CA GLY A 124 1.79 0.42 -9.94
C GLY A 124 3.09 1.15 -9.57
N CYS A 125 3.11 1.68 -8.34
CA CYS A 125 4.27 2.29 -7.69
C CYS A 125 4.18 2.12 -6.17
N ILE A 126 5.29 1.75 -5.52
CA ILE A 126 5.45 1.86 -4.07
C ILE A 126 6.30 3.09 -3.80
N TYR A 127 5.83 4.01 -2.94
CA TYR A 127 6.61 5.20 -2.59
C TYR A 127 7.91 4.85 -1.87
N SER A 128 8.92 5.70 -2.02
CA SER A 128 10.27 5.47 -1.47
C SER A 128 10.28 5.26 0.05
N ASN A 129 9.31 5.80 0.77
CA ASN A 129 9.14 5.59 2.21
C ASN A 129 8.58 4.20 2.59
N GLY A 130 8.15 3.39 1.60
CA GLY A 130 7.57 2.05 1.79
C GLY A 130 6.21 2.05 2.50
N GLN A 131 5.53 3.20 2.63
CA GLN A 131 4.28 3.30 3.40
C GLN A 131 3.04 3.28 2.53
N SER A 132 3.19 3.60 1.24
CA SER A 132 2.07 3.74 0.31
C SER A 132 2.35 3.04 -1.00
N LEU A 133 1.34 2.30 -1.45
CA LEU A 133 1.25 1.72 -2.77
C LEU A 133 0.18 2.50 -3.56
N VAL A 134 0.45 2.78 -4.83
CA VAL A 134 -0.44 3.49 -5.74
C VAL A 134 -0.54 2.76 -7.07
N ILE A 135 -1.75 2.63 -7.61
CA ILE A 135 -2.00 2.30 -9.02
C ILE A 135 -2.66 3.50 -9.66
N ALA A 136 -2.09 3.99 -10.76
CA ALA A 136 -2.65 5.10 -11.54
C ALA A 136 -3.53 4.59 -12.69
N GLY A 137 -4.46 5.42 -13.15
CA GLY A 137 -5.26 5.16 -14.33
C GLY A 137 -5.82 6.45 -14.89
N ASN A 138 -6.41 6.39 -16.09
CA ASN A 138 -7.08 7.52 -16.70
C ASN A 138 -8.45 7.76 -16.04
N TYR A 139 -8.74 9.00 -15.65
CA TYR A 139 -9.99 9.36 -14.96
C TYR A 139 -11.27 9.06 -15.73
N LYS A 140 -11.22 8.95 -17.06
CA LYS A 140 -12.40 8.70 -17.89
C LYS A 140 -12.45 7.28 -18.43
N LEU A 141 -11.30 6.66 -18.69
CA LEU A 141 -11.23 5.36 -19.37
C LEU A 141 -11.12 4.18 -18.42
N ASP A 142 -10.57 4.40 -17.22
CA ASP A 142 -10.16 3.32 -16.32
C ASP A 142 -10.96 3.28 -15.01
N VAL A 143 -12.09 4.00 -14.93
CA VAL A 143 -12.92 4.05 -13.72
C VAL A 143 -13.38 2.65 -13.29
N ASP A 144 -13.91 1.87 -14.24
CA ASP A 144 -14.38 0.51 -13.95
C ASP A 144 -13.23 -0.42 -13.58
N TYR A 145 -12.10 -0.31 -14.27
CA TYR A 145 -10.93 -1.14 -13.98
C TYR A 145 -10.31 -0.82 -12.62
N ILE A 146 -10.18 0.47 -12.25
CA ILE A 146 -9.72 0.87 -10.92
C ILE A 146 -10.69 0.39 -9.82
N ASN A 147 -12.00 0.40 -10.07
CA ASN A 147 -12.97 -0.17 -9.13
C ASN A 147 -12.86 -1.70 -9.04
N TYR A 148 -12.55 -2.39 -10.13
CA TYR A 148 -12.24 -3.81 -10.13
C TYR A 148 -10.99 -4.10 -9.28
N LEU A 149 -9.88 -3.38 -9.49
CA LEU A 149 -8.67 -3.51 -8.68
C LEU A 149 -8.93 -3.21 -7.20
N LYS A 150 -9.81 -2.25 -6.88
CA LYS A 150 -10.25 -1.98 -5.50
C LYS A 150 -10.87 -3.21 -4.83
N ARG A 151 -11.66 -3.99 -5.57
CA ARG A 151 -12.24 -5.26 -5.09
C ARG A 151 -11.17 -6.32 -4.87
N LEU A 152 -10.22 -6.46 -5.81
CA LEU A 152 -9.10 -7.39 -5.63
C LEU A 152 -8.30 -7.11 -4.34
N PHE A 153 -8.04 -5.84 -4.02
CA PHE A 153 -7.39 -5.48 -2.75
C PHE A 153 -8.22 -5.87 -1.52
N LEU A 154 -9.54 -5.68 -1.59
CA LEU A 154 -10.43 -6.06 -0.50
C LEU A 154 -10.43 -7.59 -0.29
N ASP A 155 -10.51 -8.36 -1.36
CA ASP A 155 -10.57 -9.83 -1.30
C ASP A 155 -9.25 -10.46 -0.85
N LEU A 156 -8.11 -9.92 -1.34
CA LEU A 156 -6.78 -10.43 -1.05
C LEU A 156 -6.30 -10.03 0.35
N PHE A 157 -6.50 -8.77 0.73
CA PHE A 157 -5.85 -8.18 1.91
C PHE A 157 -6.82 -7.76 3.02
N ALA A 158 -8.15 -7.84 2.78
CA ALA A 158 -9.16 -7.26 3.66
C ALA A 158 -8.96 -5.75 3.90
N VAL A 159 -8.36 -5.06 2.92
CA VAL A 159 -8.09 -3.62 2.96
C VAL A 159 -8.82 -2.95 1.82
N GLN A 160 -9.56 -1.90 2.12
CA GLN A 160 -10.25 -1.09 1.11
C GLN A 160 -9.36 0.09 0.67
N PRO A 161 -8.84 0.11 -0.57
CA PRO A 161 -8.09 1.24 -1.08
C PRO A 161 -8.93 2.51 -1.18
N LYS A 162 -8.27 3.65 -1.06
CA LYS A 162 -8.87 4.96 -1.33
C LYS A 162 -8.66 5.33 -2.80
N ILE A 163 -9.67 5.93 -3.43
CA ILE A 163 -9.58 6.40 -4.82
C ILE A 163 -9.58 7.93 -4.81
N TYR A 164 -8.62 8.54 -5.49
CA TYR A 164 -8.50 9.98 -5.64
C TYR A 164 -8.41 10.36 -7.11
N ASN A 165 -9.06 11.46 -7.50
CA ASN A 165 -8.79 12.10 -8.77
C ASN A 165 -7.75 13.22 -8.55
N LYS A 166 -6.64 13.15 -9.27
CA LYS A 166 -5.62 14.21 -9.30
C LYS A 166 -5.30 14.56 -10.73
N SER A 167 -5.71 15.76 -11.17
CA SER A 167 -5.37 16.31 -12.49
C SER A 167 -5.74 15.39 -13.67
N GLY A 168 -6.90 14.73 -13.62
CA GLY A 168 -7.33 13.81 -14.67
C GLY A 168 -6.73 12.40 -14.60
N SER A 169 -5.94 12.11 -13.57
CA SER A 169 -5.47 10.76 -13.22
C SER A 169 -6.24 10.24 -12.01
N LEU A 170 -6.85 9.08 -12.18
CA LEU A 170 -7.42 8.31 -11.08
C LEU A 170 -6.30 7.57 -10.36
N ARG A 171 -6.26 7.64 -9.03
CA ARG A 171 -5.25 6.98 -8.20
C ARG A 171 -5.91 6.13 -7.15
N LEU A 172 -5.66 4.83 -7.22
CA LEU A 172 -5.98 3.87 -6.17
C LEU A 172 -4.80 3.82 -5.20
N ILE A 173 -5.03 4.16 -3.93
CA ILE A 173 -4.00 4.32 -2.91
C ILE A 173 -4.25 3.39 -1.73
N VAL A 174 -3.22 2.64 -1.35
CA VAL A 174 -3.17 1.78 -0.17
C VAL A 174 -2.05 2.26 0.75
N ASN A 175 -2.41 2.78 1.92
CA ASN A 175 -1.47 3.23 2.94
C ASN A 175 -1.28 2.14 4.00
N ASN A 176 -0.57 1.08 3.64
CA ASN A 176 -0.32 -0.03 4.54
C ASN A 176 1.07 -0.61 4.31
N LYS A 177 1.96 -0.41 5.30
CA LYS A 177 3.36 -0.86 5.22
C LYS A 177 3.49 -2.37 5.00
N ARG A 178 2.65 -3.21 5.62
CA ARG A 178 2.76 -4.67 5.49
C ARG A 178 2.40 -5.16 4.09
N ILE A 179 1.47 -4.47 3.41
CA ILE A 179 1.15 -4.73 2.01
C ILE A 179 2.32 -4.29 1.11
N CYS A 180 2.89 -3.10 1.36
CA CYS A 180 4.08 -2.65 0.62
C CYS A 180 5.25 -3.64 0.79
N ASP A 181 5.54 -4.05 2.02
CA ASP A 181 6.61 -5.00 2.34
C ASP A 181 6.35 -6.36 1.65
N PHE A 182 5.09 -6.82 1.55
CA PHE A 182 4.72 -8.03 0.81
C PHE A 182 5.04 -7.94 -0.69
N PHE A 183 4.67 -6.86 -1.35
CA PHE A 183 5.01 -6.66 -2.77
C PHE A 183 6.52 -6.51 -2.98
N GLU A 184 7.23 -5.85 -2.07
CA GLU A 184 8.69 -5.73 -2.10
C GLU A 184 9.37 -7.11 -1.99
N GLN A 185 8.89 -7.98 -1.08
CA GLN A 185 9.38 -9.36 -0.95
C GLN A 185 9.13 -10.22 -2.21
N MET A 186 8.08 -9.93 -2.97
CA MET A 186 7.81 -10.55 -4.27
C MET A 186 8.62 -9.94 -5.43
N GLY A 187 9.49 -8.96 -5.15
CA GLY A 187 10.37 -8.34 -6.15
C GLY A 187 9.86 -7.03 -6.75
N PHE A 188 8.84 -6.39 -6.16
CA PHE A 188 8.36 -5.08 -6.57
C PHE A 188 9.06 -3.96 -5.77
N ASN A 189 10.15 -3.43 -6.32
CA ASN A 189 10.97 -2.42 -5.62
C ASN A 189 10.22 -1.09 -5.41
N LYS A 190 10.49 -0.44 -4.27
CA LYS A 190 10.02 0.92 -3.97
C LYS A 190 10.79 2.00 -4.72
N GLY A 191 10.15 3.16 -4.93
CA GLY A 191 10.74 4.32 -5.58
C GLY A 191 10.50 4.38 -7.08
N ARG A 192 11.48 4.86 -7.83
CA ARG A 192 11.36 5.10 -9.28
C ARG A 192 11.46 3.78 -10.04
N LYS A 193 10.36 3.39 -10.69
CA LYS A 193 10.23 2.14 -11.45
C LYS A 193 11.26 2.00 -12.58
N LYS A 194 11.60 3.09 -13.26
CA LYS A 194 12.60 3.09 -14.34
C LYS A 194 14.01 2.66 -13.90
N ASP A 195 14.32 2.85 -12.62
CA ASP A 195 15.62 2.53 -12.04
C ASP A 195 15.59 1.13 -11.38
N SER A 196 14.48 0.40 -11.53
CA SER A 196 14.25 -0.91 -10.91
C SER A 196 14.40 -2.05 -11.91
N ASN A 197 14.82 -3.22 -11.41
CA ASN A 197 14.93 -4.45 -12.19
C ASN A 197 13.65 -5.31 -12.07
N ILE A 198 12.48 -4.68 -12.09
CA ILE A 198 11.21 -5.40 -11.96
C ILE A 198 10.97 -6.32 -13.15
N LYS A 199 10.38 -7.48 -12.87
CA LYS A 199 10.05 -8.52 -13.83
C LYS A 199 8.84 -9.29 -13.33
N ILE A 200 8.23 -10.10 -14.20
CA ILE A 200 7.23 -11.07 -13.76
C ILE A 200 7.90 -12.02 -12.72
N PRO A 201 7.32 -12.19 -11.52
CA PRO A 201 7.85 -13.10 -10.50
C PRO A 201 7.92 -14.54 -10.99
N SER A 202 8.98 -15.27 -10.61
CA SER A 202 9.21 -16.66 -11.04
C SER A 202 8.05 -17.58 -10.65
N ILE A 203 7.44 -17.36 -9.48
CA ILE A 203 6.29 -18.14 -8.99
C ILE A 203 5.10 -18.13 -9.96
N PHE A 204 4.95 -17.11 -10.81
CA PHE A 204 3.87 -17.10 -11.80
C PHE A 204 4.19 -17.92 -13.04
N PHE A 205 5.46 -18.26 -13.31
CA PHE A 205 5.85 -19.15 -14.40
C PHE A 205 5.60 -20.62 -14.07
N ASP A 206 5.49 -20.97 -12.78
CA ASP A 206 5.26 -22.34 -12.30
C ASP A 206 3.82 -22.84 -12.58
N ASP A 207 2.87 -21.93 -12.79
CA ASP A 207 1.48 -22.24 -13.19
C ASP A 207 1.04 -21.32 -14.34
N GLY A 208 0.81 -21.92 -15.51
CA GLY A 208 0.37 -21.19 -16.70
C GLY A 208 -0.90 -20.35 -16.49
N ARG A 209 -1.78 -20.72 -15.54
CA ARG A 209 -2.96 -19.92 -15.20
C ARG A 209 -2.57 -18.63 -14.47
N LEU A 210 -1.60 -18.68 -13.56
CA LEU A 210 -1.08 -17.50 -12.88
C LEU A 210 -0.38 -16.58 -13.87
N LEU A 211 0.42 -17.15 -14.78
CA LEU A 211 1.07 -16.40 -15.85
C LEU A 211 0.07 -15.66 -16.74
N ILE A 212 -0.99 -16.35 -17.17
CA ILE A 212 -2.10 -15.76 -17.94
C ILE A 212 -2.72 -14.58 -17.19
N LEU A 213 -3.04 -14.74 -15.91
CA LEU A 213 -3.67 -13.69 -15.11
C LEU A 213 -2.72 -12.50 -14.88
N CYS A 214 -1.44 -12.75 -14.64
CA CYS A 214 -0.43 -11.70 -14.55
C CYS A 214 -0.30 -10.92 -15.87
N LEU A 215 -0.30 -11.59 -17.02
CA LEU A 215 -0.29 -10.93 -18.32
C LEU A 215 -1.57 -10.14 -18.59
N ARG A 216 -2.74 -10.63 -18.16
CA ARG A 216 -4.01 -9.91 -18.24
C ARG A 216 -3.94 -8.57 -17.51
N GLY A 217 -3.55 -8.60 -16.24
CA GLY A 217 -3.47 -7.38 -15.43
C GLY A 217 -2.46 -6.36 -15.97
N LEU A 218 -1.34 -6.84 -16.50
CA LEU A 218 -0.32 -6.01 -17.14
C LEU A 218 -0.80 -5.40 -18.46
N PHE A 219 -1.49 -6.19 -19.29
CA PHE A 219 -2.08 -5.72 -20.54
C PHE A 219 -3.15 -4.65 -20.28
N ASP A 220 -3.91 -4.77 -19.20
CA ASP A 220 -4.95 -3.81 -18.87
C ASP A 220 -4.43 -2.44 -18.43
N THR A 221 -3.16 -2.35 -18.04
CA THR A 221 -2.45 -1.11 -17.71
C THR A 221 -1.60 -0.62 -18.89
N ASP A 222 -0.55 -1.38 -19.24
CA ASP A 222 0.52 -0.98 -20.17
C ASP A 222 0.26 -1.44 -21.61
N GLY A 223 -0.85 -2.14 -21.82
CA GLY A 223 -1.25 -2.63 -23.13
C GLY A 223 -2.46 -1.91 -23.72
N GLY A 224 -2.64 -2.12 -25.03
CA GLY A 224 -3.78 -1.58 -25.75
C GLY A 224 -4.03 -2.25 -27.08
N VAL A 225 -5.26 -2.06 -27.56
CA VAL A 225 -5.69 -2.42 -28.91
C VAL A 225 -5.72 -1.17 -29.79
N TYR A 226 -5.19 -1.28 -31.01
CA TYR A 226 -5.04 -0.18 -31.96
C TYR A 226 -5.39 -0.62 -33.38
N SER A 227 -5.75 0.36 -34.22
CA SER A 227 -5.87 0.14 -35.65
C SER A 227 -4.48 -0.03 -36.26
N HIS A 228 -4.32 -0.92 -37.24
CA HIS A 228 -3.09 -1.09 -38.00
C HIS A 228 -3.37 -1.01 -39.49
N PRO A 229 -2.60 -0.22 -40.28
CA PRO A 229 -2.92 0.04 -41.68
C PRO A 229 -2.95 -1.23 -42.55
N ASN A 230 -2.04 -2.18 -42.29
CA ASN A 230 -1.86 -3.34 -43.17
C ASN A 230 -2.63 -4.58 -42.72
N CYS A 231 -3.04 -4.66 -41.44
CA CYS A 231 -3.67 -5.87 -40.89
C CYS A 231 -4.94 -5.56 -40.09
N GLY A 232 -5.44 -4.34 -40.19
CA GLY A 232 -6.66 -3.83 -39.55
C GLY A 232 -6.49 -3.53 -38.07
N ILE A 233 -5.97 -4.49 -37.29
CA ILE A 233 -5.89 -4.42 -35.83
C ILE A 233 -4.54 -4.92 -35.34
N MET A 234 -4.04 -4.29 -34.28
CA MET A 234 -2.90 -4.77 -33.51
C MET A 234 -3.16 -4.63 -32.02
N LEU A 235 -2.46 -5.45 -31.24
CA LEU A 235 -2.31 -5.31 -29.81
C LEU A 235 -0.86 -4.98 -29.50
N ASP A 236 -0.61 -4.03 -28.59
CA ASP A 236 0.72 -3.81 -28.04
C ASP A 236 0.73 -3.83 -26.51
N ILE A 237 1.90 -4.16 -25.94
CA ILE A 237 2.27 -3.93 -24.55
C ILE A 237 3.57 -3.15 -24.58
N THR A 238 3.61 -2.00 -23.91
CA THR A 238 4.76 -1.08 -23.92
C THR A 238 5.42 -1.01 -22.56
N SER A 239 6.74 -1.16 -22.50
CA SER A 239 7.51 -0.93 -21.27
C SER A 239 8.89 -0.38 -21.60
N LYS A 240 9.41 0.53 -20.75
CA LYS A 240 10.79 1.04 -20.87
C LYS A 240 11.79 0.26 -20.01
N ILE A 241 11.33 -0.76 -19.29
CA ILE A 241 12.14 -1.53 -18.35
C ILE A 241 12.56 -2.83 -19.05
N PRO A 242 13.85 -2.99 -19.40
CA PRO A 242 14.29 -4.13 -20.22
C PRO A 242 14.02 -5.49 -19.60
N SER A 243 14.17 -5.62 -18.28
CA SER A 243 13.91 -6.88 -17.57
C SER A 243 12.44 -7.26 -17.56
N LEU A 244 11.54 -6.27 -17.45
CA LEU A 244 10.11 -6.49 -17.57
C LEU A 244 9.77 -6.96 -19.00
N LEU A 245 10.22 -6.25 -20.03
CA LEU A 245 10.02 -6.65 -21.44
C LEU A 245 10.51 -8.08 -21.69
N ASN A 246 11.72 -8.42 -21.23
CA ASN A 246 12.27 -9.76 -21.41
C ASN A 246 11.42 -10.83 -20.70
N SER A 247 10.96 -10.56 -19.48
CA SER A 247 10.08 -11.49 -18.77
C SER A 247 8.72 -11.67 -19.45
N ILE A 248 8.16 -10.62 -20.05
CA ILE A 248 6.92 -10.72 -20.84
C ILE A 248 7.15 -11.54 -22.11
N LYS A 249 8.29 -11.37 -22.79
CA LYS A 249 8.66 -12.19 -23.96
C LYS A 249 8.74 -13.67 -23.59
N ILE A 250 9.41 -14.01 -22.49
CA ILE A 250 9.50 -15.38 -21.99
C ILE A 250 8.09 -15.92 -21.69
N ALA A 251 7.23 -15.10 -21.08
CA ALA A 251 5.86 -15.49 -20.76
C ALA A 251 5.03 -15.79 -22.01
N PHE A 252 5.10 -14.95 -23.05
CA PHE A 252 4.42 -15.22 -24.33
C PHE A 252 4.95 -16.48 -25.01
N ASN A 253 6.28 -16.69 -25.00
CA ASN A 253 6.88 -17.91 -25.55
C ASN A 253 6.38 -19.16 -24.83
N GLN A 254 6.33 -19.16 -23.49
CA GLN A 254 5.81 -20.29 -22.70
C GLN A 254 4.32 -20.57 -22.99
N LEU A 255 3.55 -19.53 -23.34
CA LEU A 255 2.14 -19.64 -23.73
C LEU A 255 1.95 -19.87 -25.24
N ASN A 256 3.02 -20.14 -26.00
CA ASN A 256 3.00 -20.37 -27.44
C ASN A 256 2.40 -19.21 -28.27
N PHE A 257 2.61 -17.97 -27.83
CA PHE A 257 2.24 -16.77 -28.58
C PHE A 257 3.44 -16.22 -29.35
N GLU A 258 3.35 -16.22 -30.67
CA GLU A 258 4.31 -15.54 -31.54
C GLU A 258 4.09 -14.03 -31.55
N VAL A 259 5.02 -13.30 -30.95
CA VAL A 259 5.00 -11.84 -30.83
C VAL A 259 6.04 -11.16 -31.71
N GLY A 260 5.69 -9.99 -32.24
CA GLY A 260 6.63 -9.03 -32.79
C GLY A 260 7.29 -8.24 -31.65
N LEU A 261 8.56 -7.85 -31.84
CA LEU A 261 9.34 -7.11 -30.85
C LEU A 261 9.87 -5.83 -31.45
N THR A 262 9.80 -4.76 -30.69
CA THR A 262 10.53 -3.50 -30.93
C THR A 262 11.29 -3.12 -29.67
N THR A 263 12.05 -2.02 -29.69
CA THR A 263 12.89 -1.58 -28.56
C THR A 263 12.15 -1.54 -27.23
N ASN A 264 10.87 -1.13 -27.23
CA ASN A 264 10.08 -0.95 -26.02
C ASN A 264 8.67 -1.54 -26.09
N ARG A 265 8.36 -2.36 -27.10
CA ARG A 265 7.03 -2.94 -27.28
C ARG A 265 7.06 -4.40 -27.68
N ILE A 266 6.03 -5.10 -27.23
CA ILE A 266 5.65 -6.44 -27.67
C ILE A 266 4.33 -6.30 -28.43
N GLN A 267 4.24 -6.87 -29.62
CA GLN A 267 3.15 -6.62 -30.55
C GLN A 267 2.54 -7.92 -31.11
N LEU A 268 1.22 -7.94 -31.25
CA LEU A 268 0.48 -8.96 -31.98
C LEU A 268 -0.25 -8.30 -33.13
N PHE A 269 0.08 -8.71 -34.35
CA PHE A 269 -0.48 -8.13 -35.58
C PHE A 269 -1.61 -9.01 -36.13
N GLY A 270 -2.70 -8.36 -36.55
CA GLY A 270 -3.80 -9.00 -37.24
C GLY A 270 -4.83 -9.62 -36.30
N PHE A 271 -6.06 -9.71 -36.81
CA PHE A 271 -7.23 -10.13 -36.04
C PHE A 271 -7.09 -11.53 -35.43
N LYS A 272 -6.51 -12.49 -36.16
CA LYS A 272 -6.33 -13.87 -35.66
C LYS A 272 -5.52 -13.91 -34.36
N LYS A 273 -4.37 -13.22 -34.33
CA LYS A 273 -3.48 -13.18 -33.15
C LYS A 273 -4.10 -12.37 -32.00
N VAL A 274 -4.70 -11.23 -32.30
CA VAL A 274 -5.40 -10.41 -31.28
C VAL A 274 -6.59 -11.18 -30.69
N ASN A 275 -7.41 -11.83 -31.51
CA ASN A 275 -8.54 -12.61 -31.01
C ASN A 275 -8.08 -13.81 -30.18
N ALA A 276 -7.01 -14.51 -30.59
CA ALA A 276 -6.40 -15.57 -29.76
C ALA A 276 -5.96 -15.04 -28.40
N PHE A 277 -5.32 -13.87 -28.33
CA PHE A 277 -4.96 -13.24 -27.07
C PHE A 277 -6.19 -13.03 -26.17
N PHE A 278 -7.28 -12.48 -26.71
CA PHE A 278 -8.49 -12.25 -25.90
C PHE A 278 -9.22 -13.53 -25.49
N THR A 279 -9.12 -14.60 -26.29
CA THR A 279 -9.69 -15.91 -25.93
C THR A 279 -8.92 -16.58 -24.79
N PHE A 280 -7.58 -16.56 -24.85
CA PHE A 280 -6.73 -17.27 -23.88
C PHE A 280 -6.37 -16.42 -22.65
N ILE A 281 -5.94 -15.19 -22.88
CA ILE A 281 -5.51 -14.26 -21.81
C ILE A 281 -6.68 -13.38 -21.38
N GLY A 282 -7.37 -12.76 -22.34
CA GLY A 282 -8.48 -11.86 -22.05
C GLY A 282 -8.04 -10.52 -21.46
N SER A 283 -9.00 -9.82 -20.86
CA SER A 283 -8.84 -8.49 -20.27
C SER A 283 -9.86 -8.34 -19.15
N SER A 284 -9.54 -7.59 -18.11
CA SER A 284 -10.46 -7.16 -17.06
C SER A 284 -10.81 -5.67 -17.19
N ASN A 285 -10.13 -4.94 -18.09
CA ASN A 285 -10.45 -3.55 -18.41
C ASN A 285 -11.46 -3.48 -19.58
N PRO A 286 -12.71 -3.01 -19.34
CA PRO A 286 -13.75 -2.97 -20.37
C PRO A 286 -13.36 -2.23 -21.65
N ARG A 287 -12.46 -1.24 -21.55
CA ARG A 287 -11.99 -0.45 -22.71
C ARG A 287 -11.41 -1.34 -23.81
N ASN A 288 -10.69 -2.40 -23.43
CA ASN A 288 -9.98 -3.27 -24.34
C ASN A 288 -10.95 -4.20 -25.08
N PHE A 289 -11.95 -4.75 -24.38
CA PHE A 289 -13.01 -5.53 -25.01
C PHE A 289 -13.86 -4.71 -25.97
N ILE A 290 -14.28 -3.51 -25.58
CA ILE A 290 -15.08 -2.64 -26.44
C ILE A 290 -14.34 -2.36 -27.75
N LYS A 291 -13.02 -2.10 -27.69
CA LYS A 291 -12.19 -1.92 -28.89
C LYS A 291 -12.21 -3.15 -29.80
N LEU A 292 -12.05 -4.35 -29.25
CA LEU A 292 -12.12 -5.59 -30.03
C LEU A 292 -13.51 -5.79 -30.66
N GLN A 293 -14.59 -5.57 -29.90
CA GLN A 293 -15.96 -5.76 -30.39
C GLN A 293 -16.34 -4.75 -31.46
N ASN A 294 -15.91 -3.49 -31.32
CA ASN A 294 -16.08 -2.49 -32.37
C ASN A 294 -15.35 -2.89 -33.65
N PHE A 295 -14.14 -3.44 -33.54
CA PHE A 295 -13.43 -3.94 -34.71
C PHE A 295 -14.16 -5.13 -35.35
N LYS A 296 -14.68 -6.08 -34.57
CA LYS A 296 -15.46 -7.22 -35.10
C LYS A 296 -16.73 -6.79 -35.85
N SER A 297 -17.40 -5.76 -35.36
CA SER A 297 -18.70 -5.34 -35.90
C SER A 297 -18.62 -4.26 -36.98
N LYS A 298 -17.61 -3.38 -36.92
CA LYS A 298 -17.50 -2.19 -37.76
C LYS A 298 -16.16 -2.05 -38.47
N SER A 299 -15.26 -3.03 -38.32
CA SER A 299 -13.93 -3.06 -38.96
C SER A 299 -13.03 -1.87 -38.62
N TYR A 300 -13.25 -1.20 -37.47
CA TYR A 300 -12.36 -0.14 -36.99
C TYR A 300 -12.19 -0.18 -35.47
N VAL A 301 -11.03 0.28 -34.99
CA VAL A 301 -10.75 0.44 -33.55
C VAL A 301 -11.07 1.87 -33.12
N PRO A 302 -11.94 2.10 -32.12
CA PRO A 302 -12.29 3.44 -31.68
C PRO A 302 -11.10 4.24 -31.13
N SER A 303 -11.07 5.53 -31.46
CA SER A 303 -10.15 6.49 -30.87
C SER A 303 -10.47 6.73 -29.38
N THR A 304 -9.52 7.32 -28.65
CA THR A 304 -9.71 7.67 -27.23
C THR A 304 -10.97 8.51 -26.98
N LYS A 305 -11.23 9.51 -27.83
CA LYS A 305 -12.42 10.38 -27.71
C LYS A 305 -13.72 9.61 -27.95
N GLN A 306 -13.71 8.65 -28.87
CA GLN A 306 -14.86 7.76 -29.09
C GLN A 306 -15.05 6.80 -27.90
N MET A 307 -13.97 6.27 -27.35
CA MET A 307 -14.00 5.42 -26.15
C MET A 307 -14.60 6.14 -24.94
N GLU A 308 -14.24 7.41 -24.70
CA GLU A 308 -14.84 8.21 -23.64
C GLU A 308 -16.38 8.30 -23.77
N ARG A 309 -16.89 8.39 -25.01
CA ARG A 309 -18.34 8.44 -25.27
C ARG A 309 -18.99 7.06 -25.07
N LEU A 310 -18.37 6.01 -25.60
CA LEU A 310 -18.87 4.64 -25.50
C LEU A 310 -18.96 4.18 -24.03
N LEU A 311 -17.96 4.49 -23.22
CA LEU A 311 -17.95 4.15 -21.79
C LEU A 311 -18.98 4.96 -20.98
N LYS A 312 -19.22 6.23 -21.34
CA LYS A 312 -20.28 7.04 -20.70
C LYS A 312 -21.69 6.54 -21.01
N HIS A 313 -21.96 6.11 -22.23
CA HIS A 313 -23.28 5.60 -22.63
C HIS A 313 -23.57 4.21 -22.06
N ASN A 314 -22.54 3.38 -21.86
CA ASN A 314 -22.66 2.06 -21.24
C ASN A 314 -22.66 2.10 -19.71
N GLY A 315 -23.32 3.09 -19.10
CA GLY A 315 -23.38 3.32 -17.64
C GLY A 315 -24.06 2.23 -16.79
N LYS A 316 -24.09 0.98 -17.27
CA LYS A 316 -24.40 -0.24 -16.53
C LYS A 316 -23.43 -1.33 -17.02
N PRO A 317 -22.92 -2.19 -16.13
CA PRO A 317 -21.94 -3.22 -16.50
C PRO A 317 -22.48 -4.03 -17.68
N VAL A 318 -21.74 -4.03 -18.79
CA VAL A 318 -21.99 -4.93 -19.91
C VAL A 318 -21.79 -6.34 -19.34
N LYS A 319 -22.90 -7.06 -19.12
CA LYS A 319 -22.86 -8.51 -18.99
C LYS A 319 -22.30 -9.04 -20.30
N ILE A 320 -21.02 -9.39 -20.30
CA ILE A 320 -20.42 -10.15 -21.38
C ILE A 320 -20.94 -11.58 -21.22
N ASN A 321 -21.62 -12.07 -22.27
CA ASN A 321 -22.16 -13.42 -22.34
C ASN A 321 -21.12 -14.47 -21.90
N GLY A 322 -21.39 -15.13 -20.76
CA GLY A 322 -20.92 -16.49 -20.48
C GLY A 322 -19.54 -16.69 -19.89
N LEU A 323 -18.74 -15.65 -19.65
CA LEU A 323 -17.48 -15.78 -18.89
C LEU A 323 -17.63 -15.08 -17.55
N MET A 324 -17.95 -15.87 -16.51
CA MET A 324 -17.72 -15.45 -15.13
C MET A 324 -16.22 -15.16 -14.97
N VAL A 325 -15.89 -13.92 -14.60
CA VAL A 325 -14.62 -13.58 -13.96
C VAL A 325 -14.67 -14.05 -12.51
#